data_AF-A0A2S7UVU9-F1
#
_entry.id   AF-A0A2S7UVU9-F1
#
_cell.length_a   1.000
_cell.length_b   1.000
_cell.length_c   1.000
_cell.angle_alpha   90.00
_cell.angle_beta   90.00
_cell.angle_gamma   90.00
#
_symmetry.space_group_name_H-M   'P 1'
#
loop_
_entity.id
_entity.type
_entity.pdbx_description
1 polymer ?
#
loop_
_entity_poly.entity_id
_entity_poly.type
_entity_poly.pdbx_seq_one_letter_code
_entity_poly.pdbx_strand_id
1 'polypeptide(L)'
;MKILLSLFLFCSLNALANSFVAKGKIQEITLVEGRNVMVEISHQPHKDDCQGDRFYLSVEDEIGLQNNLMLLNTALANKYTITLHQTTGAECTGNKVFFNIVKVQTY
;
A
#
# COMPACT_ATOMS: atom_id res chain seq x y z
N MET A 1 39.17 24.07 -15.64
CA MET A 1 39.25 22.98 -14.65
C MET A 1 38.33 23.33 -13.48
N LYS A 2 37.26 22.55 -13.32
CA LYS A 2 36.48 22.27 -12.10
C LYS A 2 36.25 23.41 -11.07
N ILE A 3 35.14 24.15 -11.21
CA ILE A 3 34.37 24.66 -10.05
C ILE A 3 32.89 24.62 -10.42
N LEU A 4 32.27 23.45 -10.26
CA LEU A 4 30.82 23.30 -10.40
C LEU A 4 30.42 22.06 -9.62
N LEU A 5 30.58 22.10 -8.30
CA LEU A 5 30.22 20.96 -7.45
C LEU A 5 30.01 21.38 -5.99
N SER A 6 29.03 22.26 -5.73
CA SER A 6 28.66 22.58 -4.35
C SER A 6 27.19 23.00 -4.24
N LEU A 7 26.29 22.31 -4.94
CA LEU A 7 24.85 22.46 -4.73
C LEU A 7 24.18 21.09 -4.78
N PHE A 8 24.72 20.15 -4.01
CA PHE A 8 24.12 18.84 -3.84
C PHE A 8 24.46 18.31 -2.46
N LEU A 9 23.97 18.99 -1.41
CA LEU A 9 23.95 18.40 -0.08
C LEU A 9 22.63 18.71 0.60
N PHE A 10 21.87 17.63 0.72
CA PHE A 10 20.86 17.36 1.74
C PHE A 10 19.46 17.93 1.51
N CYS A 11 18.84 17.49 0.42
CA CYS A 11 17.39 17.20 0.40
C CYS A 11 17.07 15.90 1.18
N SER A 12 17.79 15.62 2.27
CA SER A 12 17.78 14.33 2.97
C SER A 12 17.27 14.47 4.40
N LEU A 13 16.16 15.15 4.60
CA LEU A 13 15.35 15.01 5.81
C LEU A 13 13.90 15.24 5.42
N ASN A 14 13.04 14.27 5.74
CA ASN A 14 11.57 14.27 5.62
C ASN A 14 10.94 13.59 4.39
N ALA A 15 11.57 12.58 3.80
CA ALA A 15 10.79 11.51 3.22
C ALA A 15 10.55 10.45 4.31
N LEU A 16 9.60 10.72 5.21
CA LEU A 16 8.87 9.63 5.86
C LEU A 16 8.23 8.88 4.70
N ALA A 17 8.90 7.83 4.23
CA ALA A 17 8.66 7.19 2.95
C ALA A 17 7.37 6.36 3.02
N ASN A 18 6.24 7.04 3.22
CA ASN A 18 4.92 6.50 2.93
C ASN A 18 4.84 6.35 1.42
N SER A 19 5.36 5.23 0.92
CA SER A 19 5.22 4.88 -0.48
C SER A 19 3.76 4.59 -0.73
N PHE A 20 3.17 5.38 -1.63
CA PHE A 20 1.84 5.12 -2.15
C PHE A 20 1.88 3.78 -2.88
N VAL A 21 0.94 2.89 -2.54
CA VAL A 21 0.79 1.58 -3.19
C VAL A 21 -0.34 1.66 -4.19
N ALA A 22 -1.57 1.90 -3.73
CA ALA A 22 -2.74 1.94 -4.61
C ALA A 22 -3.86 2.81 -4.06
N LYS A 23 -4.78 3.23 -4.93
CA LYS A 23 -6.03 3.91 -4.57
C LYS A 23 -7.19 3.35 -5.38
N GLY A 24 -8.26 2.95 -4.71
CA GLY A 24 -9.46 2.49 -5.41
C GLY A 24 -10.50 1.92 -4.46
N LYS A 25 -11.46 1.19 -5.03
CA LYS A 25 -12.49 0.46 -4.27
C LYS A 25 -12.08 -0.99 -4.15
N ILE A 26 -12.35 -1.58 -2.99
CA ILE A 26 -12.13 -3.02 -2.77
C ILE A 26 -13.17 -3.79 -3.58
N GLN A 27 -12.71 -4.76 -4.35
CA GLN A 27 -13.54 -5.74 -5.06
C GLN A 27 -13.68 -7.03 -4.27
N GLU A 28 -12.56 -7.50 -3.70
CA GLU A 28 -12.50 -8.77 -2.97
C GLU A 28 -11.50 -8.69 -1.81
N ILE A 29 -11.78 -9.43 -0.74
CA ILE A 29 -10.85 -9.72 0.36
C ILE A 29 -10.77 -11.24 0.50
N THR A 30 -9.57 -11.81 0.38
CA THR A 30 -9.35 -13.27 0.39
C THR A 30 -8.26 -13.65 1.38
N LEU A 31 -8.47 -14.73 2.14
CA LEU A 31 -7.41 -15.35 2.93
C LEU A 31 -6.62 -16.33 2.06
N VAL A 32 -5.36 -16.01 1.81
CA VAL A 32 -4.43 -16.79 0.98
C VAL A 32 -3.46 -17.54 1.89
N GLU A 33 -3.24 -18.83 1.59
CA GLU A 33 -2.29 -19.69 2.34
C GLU A 33 -2.56 -19.73 3.86
N GLY A 34 -3.81 -19.46 4.27
CA GLY A 34 -4.25 -19.42 5.66
C GLY A 34 -3.65 -18.31 6.52
N ARG A 35 -2.82 -17.41 5.96
CA ARG A 35 -2.05 -16.43 6.73
C ARG A 35 -1.96 -15.04 6.10
N ASN A 36 -2.13 -14.94 4.79
CA ASN A 36 -2.00 -13.68 4.06
C ASN A 36 -3.38 -13.15 3.70
N VAL A 37 -3.68 -11.90 4.03
CA VAL A 37 -4.89 -11.23 3.56
C VAL A 37 -4.56 -10.55 2.24
N MET A 38 -5.24 -10.96 1.17
CA MET A 38 -5.16 -10.34 -0.15
C MET A 38 -6.38 -9.44 -0.35
N VAL A 39 -6.16 -8.26 -0.90
CA VAL A 39 -7.17 -7.26 -1.23
C VAL A 39 -7.10 -7.00 -2.73
N GLU A 40 -8.19 -7.24 -3.45
CA GLU A 40 -8.32 -6.85 -4.84
C GLU A 40 -8.93 -5.45 -4.92
N ILE A 41 -8.29 -4.52 -5.64
CA ILE A 41 -8.71 -3.13 -5.75
C ILE A 41 -8.93 -2.78 -7.21
N SER A 42 -10.11 -2.25 -7.55
CA SER A 42 -10.31 -1.61 -8.85
C SER A 42 -9.58 -0.26 -8.87
N HIS A 43 -8.41 -0.17 -9.51
CA HIS A 43 -7.71 1.10 -9.72
C HIS A 43 -7.29 1.31 -11.18
N GLN A 44 -6.83 2.51 -11.51
CA GLN A 44 -6.19 2.76 -12.79
C GLN A 44 -4.75 2.23 -12.74
N PRO A 45 -4.34 1.30 -13.61
CA PRO A 45 -2.99 0.74 -13.57
C PRO A 45 -1.94 1.84 -13.80
N HIS A 46 -0.89 1.84 -12.98
CA HIS A 46 0.32 2.61 -13.23
C HIS A 46 1.20 1.89 -14.26
N LYS A 47 1.92 2.66 -15.08
CA LYS A 47 2.61 2.17 -16.29
C LYS A 47 3.75 1.18 -16.03
N ASP A 48 4.23 1.11 -14.79
CA ASP A 48 5.37 0.28 -14.35
C ASP A 48 4.92 -0.87 -13.42
N ASP A 49 3.62 -1.19 -13.41
CA ASP A 49 3.01 -2.04 -12.39
C ASP A 49 3.44 -3.51 -12.49
N CYS A 50 4.41 -3.87 -11.66
CA CYS A 50 4.36 -5.12 -10.89
C CYS A 50 3.02 -5.28 -10.10
N GLN A 51 2.24 -4.21 -9.97
CA GLN A 51 1.23 -4.00 -8.95
C GLN A 51 -0.13 -4.64 -9.21
N GLY A 52 -0.43 -5.13 -10.43
CA GLY A 52 -1.71 -5.78 -10.74
C GLY A 52 -2.93 -5.10 -10.09
N ASP A 53 -3.94 -5.87 -9.73
CA ASP A 53 -5.07 -5.37 -8.94
C ASP A 53 -5.04 -5.93 -7.50
N ARG A 54 -4.00 -6.69 -7.12
CA ARG A 54 -3.98 -7.54 -5.90
C ARG A 54 -2.85 -7.13 -4.96
N PHE A 55 -3.23 -6.79 -3.74
CA PHE A 55 -2.36 -6.25 -2.71
C PHE A 55 -2.43 -7.09 -1.43
N TYR A 56 -1.30 -7.29 -0.76
CA TYR A 56 -1.20 -8.15 0.40
C TYR A 56 -0.97 -7.35 1.67
N LEU A 57 -1.79 -7.61 2.68
CA LEU A 57 -1.63 -6.97 3.97
C LEU A 57 -0.41 -7.57 4.69
N SER A 58 0.58 -6.73 4.97
CA SER A 58 1.70 -7.01 5.85
C SER A 58 1.33 -6.52 7.25
N VAL A 59 1.07 -7.46 8.17
CA VAL A 59 0.91 -7.14 9.59
C VAL A 59 1.86 -7.99 10.41
N GLU A 60 2.41 -7.37 11.43
CA GLU A 60 3.37 -7.99 12.36
C GLU A 60 2.66 -8.58 13.60
N ASP A 61 1.43 -8.17 13.90
CA ASP A 61 0.68 -8.59 15.09
C ASP A 61 -0.83 -8.87 14.83
N GLU A 62 -1.44 -9.66 15.70
CA GLU A 62 -2.83 -10.12 15.57
C GLU A 62 -3.85 -8.97 15.73
N ILE A 63 -3.59 -8.00 16.62
CA ILE A 63 -4.50 -6.87 16.86
C ILE A 63 -4.52 -5.96 15.63
N GLY A 64 -3.36 -5.67 15.07
CA GLY A 64 -3.23 -4.95 13.79
C GLY A 64 -3.96 -5.66 12.66
N LEU A 65 -3.95 -6.99 12.63
CA LEU A 65 -4.62 -7.78 11.61
C LEU A 65 -6.14 -7.64 11.73
N GLN A 66 -6.68 -7.80 12.94
CA GLN A 66 -8.12 -7.66 13.19
C GLN A 66 -8.62 -6.24 12.88
N ASN A 67 -7.87 -5.21 13.28
CA ASN A 67 -8.22 -3.82 13.00
C ASN A 67 -8.24 -3.51 11.50
N ASN A 68 -7.22 -3.97 10.77
CA ASN A 68 -7.16 -3.79 9.32
C ASN A 68 -8.27 -4.58 8.62
N LEU A 69 -8.58 -5.81 9.05
CA LEU A 69 -9.69 -6.58 8.51
C LEU A 69 -11.03 -5.91 8.73
N MET A 70 -11.29 -5.35 9.92
CA MET A 70 -12.51 -4.61 10.20
C MET A 70 -12.65 -3.39 9.27
N LEU A 71 -11.56 -2.62 9.08
CA LEU A 71 -11.53 -1.47 8.18
C LEU A 71 -11.77 -1.87 6.72
N LEU A 72 -11.10 -2.91 6.24
CA LEU A 72 -11.24 -3.41 4.87
C LEU A 72 -12.66 -3.93 4.61
N ASN A 73 -13.23 -4.72 5.53
CA ASN A 73 -14.61 -5.20 5.43
C ASN A 73 -15.61 -4.04 5.42
N THR A 74 -15.39 -3.02 6.26
CA THR A 74 -16.22 -1.81 6.27
C THR A 74 -16.13 -1.06 4.94
N ALA A 75 -14.93 -0.89 4.41
CA ALA A 75 -14.72 -0.22 3.13
C ALA A 75 -15.32 -1.00 1.95
N LEU A 76 -15.24 -2.34 1.96
CA LEU A 76 -15.87 -3.21 0.97
C LEU A 76 -17.39 -3.09 1.02
N ALA A 77 -17.99 -3.25 2.21
CA ALA A 77 -19.44 -3.21 2.40
C ALA A 77 -20.05 -1.86 1.97
N ASN A 78 -19.35 -0.75 2.25
CA ASN A 78 -19.81 0.59 1.93
C ASN A 78 -19.26 1.13 0.61
N LYS A 79 -18.50 0.34 -0.15
CA LYS A 79 -17.86 0.73 -1.42
C LYS A 79 -17.02 2.01 -1.31
N TYR A 80 -16.34 2.20 -0.18
CA TYR A 80 -15.47 3.33 0.07
C TYR A 80 -14.22 3.27 -0.80
N THR A 81 -13.66 4.45 -1.06
CA THR A 81 -12.35 4.55 -1.69
C THR A 81 -11.29 4.44 -0.60
N ILE A 82 -10.34 3.53 -0.77
CA ILE A 82 -9.21 3.37 0.13
C ILE A 82 -7.92 3.77 -0.56
N THR A 83 -6.93 4.16 0.22
CA THR A 83 -5.54 4.29 -0.21
C THR A 83 -4.66 3.35 0.61
N LEU A 84 -3.91 2.52 -0.08
CA LEU A 84 -2.92 1.62 0.48
C LEU A 84 -1.54 2.29 0.49
N HIS A 85 -0.81 2.13 1.59
CA HIS A 85 0.55 2.60 1.74
C HIS A 85 1.45 1.53 2.36
N GLN A 86 2.74 1.59 2.04
CA GLN A 86 3.80 0.83 2.68
C GLN A 86 4.80 1.79 3.35
N THR A 87 5.07 1.58 4.65
CA THR A 87 5.99 2.41 5.45
C THR A 87 7.47 2.20 5.10
N THR A 88 7.82 1.02 4.58
CA THR A 88 9.20 0.63 4.27
C THR A 88 9.59 0.86 2.80
N GLY A 89 8.68 1.39 1.98
CA GLY A 89 8.87 1.54 0.53
C GLY A 89 8.24 0.37 -0.23
N ALA A 90 7.44 0.68 -1.26
CA ALA A 90 6.68 -0.27 -2.07
C ALA A 90 7.65 -1.26 -2.75
N GLU A 91 7.85 -2.43 -2.15
CA GLU A 91 8.76 -3.44 -2.66
C GLU A 91 7.98 -4.64 -3.22
N CYS A 92 8.19 -4.90 -4.51
CA CYS A 92 7.69 -6.08 -5.18
C CYS A 92 8.52 -7.30 -4.80
N THR A 93 7.99 -8.12 -3.90
CA THR A 93 8.65 -9.36 -3.48
C THR A 93 7.90 -10.57 -4.01
N GLY A 94 8.51 -11.33 -4.92
CA GLY A 94 7.89 -12.54 -5.47
C GLY A 94 6.54 -12.33 -6.16
N ASN A 95 6.40 -11.23 -6.91
CA ASN A 95 5.14 -10.78 -7.55
C ASN A 95 4.01 -10.43 -6.56
N LYS A 96 4.33 -10.20 -5.29
CA LYS A 96 3.39 -9.69 -4.27
C LYS A 96 3.79 -8.26 -3.92
N VAL A 97 2.79 -7.38 -3.89
CA VAL A 97 2.92 -6.02 -3.38
C VAL A 97 2.28 -5.96 -2.01
N PHE A 98 3.04 -5.51 -1.02
CA PHE A 98 2.60 -5.47 0.36
C PHE A 98 2.19 -4.05 0.79
N PHE A 99 1.22 -3.96 1.69
CA PHE A 99 0.83 -2.72 2.36
C PHE A 99 0.69 -2.97 3.86
N ASN A 100 0.92 -1.97 4.68
CA ASN A 100 0.74 -2.06 6.13
C ASN A 100 -0.05 -0.88 6.71
N ILE A 101 -0.41 0.11 5.88
CA ILE A 101 -1.29 1.22 6.25
C ILE A 101 -2.43 1.32 5.26
N VAL A 102 -3.65 1.39 5.79
CA VAL A 102 -4.88 1.68 5.04
C VAL A 102 -5.43 3.02 5.50
N LYS A 103 -5.75 3.91 4.57
CA LYS A 103 -6.58 5.09 4.85
C LYS A 103 -7.88 4.99 4.09
N VAL A 104 -8.99 5.24 4.76
CA VAL A 104 -10.33 5.23 4.17
C VAL A 104 -10.73 6.68 3.88
N GLN A 105 -11.10 6.96 2.64
CA GLN A 105 -11.74 8.23 2.25
C GLN A 105 -13.25 8.01 2.17
N THR A 106 -13.97 8.59 3.14
CA THR A 106 -15.43 8.70 3.13
C THR A 106 -15.81 10.06 2.54
N TYR A 107 -16.63 10.07 1.49
CA TYR A 107 -17.22 11.30 0.93
C TYR A 107 -18.61 11.51 1.53
#